data_AF-A0A564SUV6-F1
#
_entry.id   AF-A0A564SUV6-F1
#
_cell.length_a   1.000
_cell.length_b   1.000
_cell.length_c   1.000
_cell.angle_alpha   90.00
_cell.angle_beta   90.00
_cell.angle_gamma   90.00
#
_symmetry.space_group_name_H-M   'P 1'
#
loop_
_entity.id
_entity.type
_entity.pdbx_description
1 polymer ?
#
loop_
_entity_poly.entity_id
_entity_poly.type
_entity_poly.pdbx_seq_one_letter_code
_entity_poly.pdbx_strand_id
1 'polypeptide(L)'
;MAKLQESQDYIEKVEALVFERDGLRVGQAIVVYKKSFRIFKKALLLHGPLVDYHSLASLTELLEALILYLRKKNIATLSIHPYLANLIRNEKLENIEVDMASDVLEVFETLGFEHSLDSEQSLVVNQMFVKSIESFASSDEIHAAFSPSLKRDLKKFTDMNVKTEELDEHQLDQFYDILSRTAERKGFSVHPLVYFQNLKKCFGESAKFMLAYLDCPAYLAYLDKNIQSFEAKIQALKEGPQKKRTKGQIADAEDQLRSYYKRLEQFKSYQIKTDKLPLSAYLFMDYGPEIVSFYGGNDEAYLNFGGAVLLHWEMIKYAKSKSKKRFNFYGTIETEAASSGKGNFNFKRQFGGQLETLVGSFDKTLNPFYDIFKKTLGRH
;
A
#
# COMPACT_ATOMS: atom_id res chain seq x y z
N MET A 1 6.86 3.75 -29.62
CA MET A 1 8.10 4.49 -29.29
C MET A 1 8.75 3.78 -28.12
N ALA A 2 10.01 3.36 -28.25
CA ALA A 2 10.74 2.81 -27.10
C ALA A 2 11.10 3.95 -26.14
N LYS A 3 10.77 3.81 -24.86
CA LYS A 3 11.30 4.67 -23.79
C LYS A 3 12.50 3.95 -23.19
N LEU A 4 13.69 4.48 -23.43
CA LEU A 4 14.88 4.14 -22.64
C LEU A 4 14.74 4.83 -21.28
N GLN A 5 14.67 4.06 -20.20
CA GLN A 5 14.67 4.60 -18.84
C GLN A 5 15.92 4.06 -18.13
N GLU A 6 17.01 4.82 -18.20
CA GLU A 6 18.14 4.60 -17.30
C GLU A 6 17.75 5.06 -15.91
N SER A 7 17.43 4.11 -15.03
CA SER A 7 17.52 4.34 -13.59
C SER A 7 18.94 3.98 -13.16
N GLN A 8 19.82 4.97 -13.08
CA GLN A 8 21.03 4.85 -12.27
C GLN A 8 20.88 5.73 -11.04
N ASP A 9 19.96 5.35 -10.16
CA ASP A 9 20.06 5.69 -8.75
C ASP A 9 21.24 4.91 -8.16
N TYR A 10 22.47 5.31 -8.49
CA TYR A 10 23.67 4.66 -7.96
C TYR A 10 23.79 5.00 -6.46
N ILE A 11 23.24 4.13 -5.64
CA ILE A 11 23.52 4.08 -4.22
C ILE A 11 25.00 3.71 -4.08
N GLU A 12 25.80 4.65 -3.62
CA GLU A 12 27.24 4.43 -3.42
C GLU A 12 27.48 3.60 -2.16
N LYS A 13 26.74 3.91 -1.09
CA LYS A 13 26.87 3.25 0.20
C LYS A 13 25.57 3.41 0.99
N VAL A 14 25.23 2.40 1.78
CA VAL A 14 24.26 2.49 2.88
C VAL A 14 25.01 2.35 4.20
N GLU A 15 24.68 3.17 5.18
CA GLU A 15 25.30 3.15 6.51
C GLU A 15 24.23 3.25 7.59
N ALA A 16 24.27 2.33 8.57
CA ALA A 16 23.45 2.42 9.76
C ALA A 16 24.22 3.18 10.85
N LEU A 17 23.58 4.20 11.41
CA LEU A 17 24.10 5.01 12.52
C LEU A 17 23.25 4.76 13.77
N VAL A 18 23.92 4.71 14.92
CA VAL A 18 23.30 4.62 16.24
C VAL A 18 23.78 5.82 17.05
N PHE A 19 22.85 6.50 17.69
CA PHE A 19 23.11 7.64 18.56
C PHE A 19 22.94 7.19 20.00
N GLU A 20 23.95 7.44 20.84
CA GLU A 20 24.00 7.01 22.22
C GLU A 20 24.22 8.20 23.16
N ARG A 21 23.53 8.19 24.31
CA ARG A 21 23.71 9.11 25.43
C ARG A 21 23.79 8.29 26.70
N ASP A 22 24.85 8.47 27.47
CA ASP A 22 25.10 7.72 28.71
C ASP A 22 25.02 6.18 28.55
N GLY A 23 25.47 5.67 27.41
CA GLY A 23 25.43 4.24 27.07
C GLY A 23 24.04 3.71 26.67
N LEU A 24 23.03 4.57 26.58
CA LEU A 24 21.70 4.24 26.11
C LEU A 24 21.51 4.70 24.66
N ARG A 25 20.89 3.85 23.85
CA ARG A 25 20.50 4.19 22.48
C ARG A 25 19.34 5.18 22.50
N VAL A 26 19.58 6.38 21.98
CA VAL A 26 18.60 7.47 21.91
C VAL A 26 18.10 7.75 20.50
N GLY A 27 18.74 7.18 19.48
CA GLY A 27 18.24 7.24 18.12
C GLY A 27 19.00 6.33 17.14
N GLN A 28 18.44 6.18 15.95
CA GLN A 28 19.05 5.43 14.85
C GLN A 28 18.76 6.09 13.51
N ALA A 29 19.65 5.93 12.54
CA ALA A 29 19.41 6.37 11.16
C ALA A 29 20.00 5.38 10.16
N ILE A 30 19.30 5.18 9.04
CA ILE A 30 19.90 4.59 7.85
C ILE A 30 20.19 5.74 6.88
N VAL A 31 21.47 5.90 6.54
CA VAL A 31 21.94 6.93 5.63
C VAL A 31 22.27 6.29 4.29
N VAL A 32 21.57 6.73 3.24
CA VAL A 32 21.84 6.37 1.85
C VAL A 32 22.68 7.44 1.21
N TYR A 33 23.87 7.07 0.72
CA TYR A 33 24.77 7.99 0.04
C TYR A 33 24.62 7.87 -1.47
N LYS A 34 24.45 9.01 -2.15
CA LYS A 34 24.42 9.11 -3.62
C LYS A 34 25.48 10.09 -4.12
N LYS A 35 26.04 9.84 -5.30
CA LYS A 35 26.92 10.80 -5.98
C LYS A 35 26.12 11.95 -6.60
N SER A 36 26.73 13.13 -6.63
CA SER A 36 26.19 14.31 -7.30
C SER A 36 27.31 15.11 -7.96
N PHE A 37 27.08 15.61 -9.18
CA PHE A 37 28.09 16.28 -10.02
C PHE A 37 29.45 15.55 -10.08
N ARG A 38 29.43 14.21 -10.02
CA ARG A 38 30.60 13.30 -10.00
C ARG A 38 31.55 13.40 -8.80
N ILE A 39 31.65 14.55 -8.14
CA ILE A 39 32.61 14.82 -7.05
C ILE A 39 31.96 14.97 -5.67
N PHE A 40 30.68 15.33 -5.61
CA PHE A 40 29.96 15.54 -4.37
C PHE A 40 29.19 14.28 -3.96
N LYS A 41 28.91 14.18 -2.66
CA LYS A 41 28.07 13.13 -2.08
C LYS A 41 26.88 13.75 -1.38
N LYS A 42 25.71 13.15 -1.56
CA LYS A 42 24.48 13.49 -0.84
C LYS A 42 24.18 12.39 0.17
N ALA A 43 23.73 12.76 1.35
CA ALA A 43 23.19 11.86 2.35
C ALA A 43 21.65 11.98 2.36
N LEU A 44 20.96 10.86 2.31
CA LEU A 44 19.50 10.77 2.36
C LEU A 44 19.09 9.89 3.54
N LEU A 45 18.17 10.39 4.36
CA LEU A 45 17.49 9.61 5.40
C LEU A 45 16.03 9.49 4.98
N LEU A 46 15.67 8.34 4.41
CA LEU A 46 14.32 8.06 3.92
C LEU A 46 13.50 7.45 5.08
N HIS A 47 12.41 8.10 5.48
CA HIS A 47 11.55 7.67 6.61
C HIS A 47 12.31 7.52 7.93
N GLY A 48 13.28 8.41 8.16
CA GLY A 48 14.05 8.49 9.40
C GLY A 48 14.52 9.92 9.69
N PRO A 49 15.31 10.16 10.74
CA PRO A 49 15.81 9.18 11.71
C PRO A 49 14.71 8.56 12.60
N LEU A 50 15.03 7.44 13.26
CA LEU A 50 14.24 6.88 14.34
C LEU A 50 14.68 7.54 15.64
N VAL A 51 13.85 8.43 16.16
CA VAL A 51 14.06 9.19 17.40
C VAL A 51 12.70 9.46 18.05
N ASP A 52 12.70 9.74 19.35
CA ASP A 52 11.52 10.28 20.02
C ASP A 52 11.33 11.75 19.63
N TYR A 53 10.41 11.99 18.69
CA TYR A 53 10.08 13.32 18.21
C TYR A 53 9.36 14.20 19.25
N HIS A 54 8.89 13.64 20.37
CA HIS A 54 8.37 14.44 21.49
C HIS A 54 9.48 15.04 22.37
N SER A 55 10.71 14.52 22.27
CA SER A 55 11.87 15.06 22.97
C SER A 55 12.66 15.99 22.06
N LEU A 56 12.22 17.26 21.96
CA LEU A 56 12.86 18.26 21.09
C LEU A 56 14.35 18.45 21.37
N ALA A 57 14.77 18.40 22.64
CA ALA A 57 16.19 18.46 23.01
C ALA A 57 16.98 17.27 22.43
N SER A 58 16.46 16.05 22.54
CA SER A 58 17.12 14.86 22.00
C SER A 58 17.16 14.87 20.47
N LEU A 59 16.12 15.39 19.82
CA LEU A 59 16.09 15.60 18.37
C LEU A 59 17.19 16.59 17.94
N THR A 60 17.27 17.75 18.59
CA THR A 60 18.29 18.78 18.29
C THR A 60 19.70 18.22 18.43
N GLU A 61 20.01 17.58 19.57
CA GLU A 61 21.32 16.95 19.83
C GLU A 61 21.68 15.93 18.74
N LEU A 62 20.72 15.09 18.34
CA LEU A 62 20.92 14.07 17.31
C LEU A 62 21.22 14.70 15.94
N LEU A 63 20.45 15.71 15.54
CA LEU A 63 20.61 16.39 14.25
C LEU A 63 21.95 17.13 14.19
N GLU A 64 22.36 17.81 15.26
CA GLU A 64 23.67 18.46 15.36
C GLU A 64 24.82 17.45 15.23
N ALA A 65 24.74 16.33 15.97
CA ALA A 65 25.71 15.25 15.89
C ALA A 65 25.80 14.66 14.48
N LEU A 66 24.65 14.44 13.82
CA LEU A 66 24.57 13.95 12.45
C LEU A 66 25.21 14.95 11.46
N ILE A 67 24.89 16.24 11.58
CA ILE A 67 25.48 17.29 10.73
C ILE A 67 26.99 17.32 10.86
N LEU A 68 27.51 17.28 12.10
CA LEU A 68 28.96 17.26 12.36
C LEU A 68 29.62 16.01 11.78
N TYR A 69 28.99 14.85 11.94
CA TYR A 69 29.47 13.58 11.39
C TYR A 69 29.56 13.62 9.86
N LEU A 70 28.50 14.09 9.19
CA LEU A 70 28.45 14.14 7.73
C LEU A 70 29.40 15.19 7.14
N ARG A 71 29.60 16.33 7.84
CA ARG A 71 30.63 17.32 7.46
C ARG A 71 32.03 16.73 7.49
N LYS A 72 32.38 15.96 8.52
CA LYS A 72 33.68 15.25 8.61
C LYS A 72 33.88 14.25 7.45
N LYS A 73 32.78 13.74 6.88
CA LYS A 73 32.78 12.85 5.72
C LYS A 73 32.73 13.57 4.37
N ASN A 74 32.85 14.90 4.35
CA ASN A 74 32.77 15.72 3.14
C ASN A 74 31.46 15.52 2.36
N ILE A 75 30.36 15.25 3.07
CA ILE A 75 29.04 15.21 2.46
C ILE A 75 28.60 16.64 2.11
N ALA A 76 28.05 16.79 0.91
CA ALA A 76 27.68 18.09 0.36
C ALA A 76 26.28 18.53 0.77
N THR A 77 25.30 17.62 0.72
CA THR A 77 23.92 17.89 1.13
C THR A 77 23.37 16.75 1.97
N LEU A 78 22.43 17.09 2.83
CA LEU A 78 21.66 16.18 3.67
C LEU A 78 20.18 16.41 3.42
N SER A 79 19.45 15.35 3.09
CA SER A 79 17.99 15.37 2.99
C SER A 79 17.40 14.38 3.99
N ILE A 80 16.47 14.83 4.81
CA ILE A 80 15.82 14.04 5.86
C ILE A 80 14.33 14.02 5.59
N HIS A 81 13.72 12.83 5.62
CA HIS A 81 12.30 12.63 5.41
C HIS A 81 11.71 11.89 6.61
N PRO A 82 11.33 12.57 7.69
CA PRO A 82 10.81 11.91 8.89
C PRO A 82 9.54 11.11 8.63
N TYR A 83 9.44 9.93 9.23
CA TYR A 83 8.16 9.22 9.34
C TYR A 83 7.34 9.82 10.49
N LEU A 84 6.83 11.03 10.30
CA LEU A 84 6.07 11.78 11.30
C LEU A 84 4.85 12.44 10.65
N ALA A 85 3.65 12.13 11.14
CA ALA A 85 2.41 12.72 10.65
C ALA A 85 2.28 14.18 11.11
N ASN A 86 1.84 15.05 10.21
CA ASN A 86 1.54 16.46 10.50
C ASN A 86 0.05 16.80 10.31
N LEU A 87 -0.64 16.05 9.45
CA LEU A 87 -2.03 16.31 9.08
C LEU A 87 -2.77 15.00 8.93
N ILE A 88 -3.93 14.89 9.59
CA ILE A 88 -4.83 13.75 9.52
C ILE A 88 -6.16 14.19 8.93
N ARG A 89 -6.62 13.48 7.90
CA ARG A 89 -7.94 13.67 7.29
C ARG A 89 -8.76 12.39 7.36
N ASN A 90 -10.07 12.51 7.51
CA ASN A 90 -10.96 11.35 7.46
C ASN A 90 -11.15 10.84 6.01
N GLU A 91 -11.98 9.81 5.85
CA GLU A 91 -12.30 9.22 4.54
C GLU A 91 -12.96 10.20 3.55
N LYS A 92 -13.58 11.27 4.05
CA LYS A 92 -14.19 12.34 3.25
C LYS A 92 -13.23 13.50 2.96
N LEU A 93 -11.95 13.34 3.34
CA LEU A 93 -10.90 14.36 3.23
C LEU A 93 -11.13 15.59 4.12
N GLU A 94 -11.98 15.47 5.14
CA GLU A 94 -12.18 16.52 6.15
C GLU A 94 -11.03 16.45 7.17
N ASN A 95 -10.46 17.59 7.55
CA ASN A 95 -9.37 17.65 8.52
C ASN A 95 -9.86 17.17 9.90
N ILE A 96 -9.12 16.24 10.52
CA ILE A 96 -9.30 15.79 11.90
C ILE A 96 -8.26 16.49 12.78
N GLU A 97 -6.98 16.40 12.42
CA GLU A 97 -5.86 17.02 13.13
C GLU A 97 -4.96 17.75 12.12
N VAL A 98 -4.45 18.91 12.51
CA VAL A 98 -3.63 19.80 11.67
C VAL A 98 -2.42 20.27 12.48
N ASP A 99 -1.31 20.52 11.79
CA ASP A 99 -0.07 21.10 12.33
C ASP A 99 0.48 20.37 13.58
N MET A 100 0.36 19.04 13.59
CA MET A 100 0.71 18.17 14.71
C MET A 100 2.20 18.16 15.08
N ALA A 101 3.06 18.61 14.17
CA ALA A 101 4.52 18.56 14.30
C ALA A 101 5.19 19.93 14.15
N SER A 102 4.45 21.01 14.42
CA SER A 102 4.93 22.40 14.24
C SER A 102 6.22 22.69 15.03
N ASP A 103 6.34 22.16 16.24
CA ASP A 103 7.52 22.24 17.10
C ASP A 103 8.74 21.49 16.52
N VAL A 104 8.53 20.32 15.91
CA VAL A 104 9.58 19.59 15.19
C VAL A 104 10.05 20.37 13.96
N LEU A 105 9.13 20.99 13.21
CA LEU A 105 9.47 21.82 12.06
C LEU A 105 10.38 22.99 12.49
N GLU A 106 10.04 23.67 13.59
CA GLU A 106 10.84 24.78 14.14
C GLU A 106 12.28 24.35 14.51
N VAL A 107 12.46 23.12 15.04
CA VAL A 107 13.80 22.57 15.31
C VAL A 107 14.61 22.44 14.02
N PHE A 108 14.04 21.87 12.95
CA PHE A 108 14.71 21.75 11.66
C PHE A 108 15.05 23.14 11.08
N GLU A 109 14.12 24.09 11.12
CA GLU A 109 14.33 25.46 10.62
C GLU A 109 15.44 26.19 11.41
N THR A 110 15.44 26.08 12.74
CA THR A 110 16.47 26.67 13.60
C THR A 110 17.86 26.11 13.30
N LEU A 111 17.94 24.81 12.97
CA LEU A 111 19.18 24.17 12.52
C LEU A 111 19.53 24.47 11.06
N GLY A 112 18.74 25.30 10.38
CA GLY A 112 18.96 25.79 9.01
C GLY A 112 18.71 24.73 7.94
N PHE A 113 17.69 23.90 8.12
CA PHE A 113 17.12 23.10 7.05
C PHE A 113 16.04 23.88 6.31
N GLU A 114 15.90 23.62 5.01
CA GLU A 114 14.81 24.10 4.18
C GLU A 114 13.71 23.03 4.14
N HIS A 115 12.48 23.41 4.49
CA HIS A 115 11.33 22.53 4.48
C HIS A 115 10.66 22.50 3.09
N SER A 116 10.22 21.33 2.65
CA SER A 116 9.38 21.17 1.47
C SER A 116 8.47 19.95 1.56
N LEU A 117 7.35 19.99 0.84
CA LEU A 117 6.45 18.84 0.68
C LEU A 117 6.34 18.51 -0.81
N ASP A 118 6.84 17.33 -1.19
CA ASP A 118 6.75 16.84 -2.56
C ASP A 118 5.36 16.24 -2.84
N SER A 119 4.51 16.97 -3.55
CA SER A 119 3.16 16.50 -3.93
C SER A 119 3.18 15.27 -4.83
N GLU A 120 4.25 15.08 -5.61
CA GLU A 120 4.40 13.96 -6.54
C GLU A 120 4.94 12.70 -5.87
N GLN A 121 5.39 12.79 -4.62
CA GLN A 121 5.94 11.66 -3.86
C GLN A 121 7.08 10.94 -4.61
N SER A 122 7.94 11.72 -5.25
CA SER A 122 8.98 11.23 -6.18
C SER A 122 10.09 10.44 -5.49
N LEU A 123 10.39 10.75 -4.23
CA LEU A 123 11.45 10.10 -3.45
C LEU A 123 10.91 9.25 -2.29
N VAL A 124 9.92 9.76 -1.58
CA VAL A 124 9.28 9.07 -0.45
C VAL A 124 7.77 9.24 -0.52
N VAL A 125 7.06 8.22 -0.04
CA VAL A 125 5.64 8.36 0.25
C VAL A 125 5.47 9.32 1.43
N ASN A 126 4.67 10.35 1.25
CA ASN A 126 4.35 11.34 2.29
C ASN A 126 2.84 11.44 2.58
N GLN A 127 2.00 10.75 1.82
CA GLN A 127 0.56 10.64 2.08
C GLN A 127 0.15 9.18 2.11
N MET A 128 -0.37 8.73 3.23
CA MET A 128 -0.68 7.31 3.47
C MET A 128 -2.11 7.16 3.95
N PHE A 129 -2.81 6.14 3.45
CA PHE A 129 -4.09 5.77 4.02
C PHE A 129 -3.90 4.68 5.06
N VAL A 130 -4.38 4.92 6.27
CA VAL A 130 -4.10 4.08 7.44
C VAL A 130 -5.41 3.75 8.16
N LYS A 131 -5.53 2.51 8.60
CA LYS A 131 -6.65 2.02 9.42
C LYS A 131 -6.14 1.64 10.81
N SER A 132 -6.71 2.23 11.85
CA SER A 132 -6.47 1.75 13.22
C SER A 132 -7.01 0.33 13.40
N ILE A 133 -6.21 -0.52 14.04
CA ILE A 133 -6.53 -1.90 14.36
C ILE A 133 -6.66 -2.09 15.88
N GLU A 134 -5.84 -1.39 16.66
CA GLU A 134 -5.88 -1.45 18.14
C GLU A 134 -7.19 -0.94 18.73
N SER A 135 -7.89 -0.03 18.04
CA SER A 135 -9.18 0.51 18.49
C SER A 135 -10.33 -0.50 18.48
N PHE A 136 -10.14 -1.67 17.88
CA PHE A 136 -11.15 -2.73 17.78
C PHE A 136 -10.77 -3.90 18.68
N ALA A 137 -11.74 -4.53 19.35
CA ALA A 137 -11.51 -5.71 20.19
C ALA A 137 -11.26 -6.98 19.37
N SER A 138 -11.90 -7.13 18.21
CA SER A 138 -11.80 -8.34 17.36
C SER A 138 -11.90 -8.02 15.86
N SER A 139 -11.57 -9.00 15.02
CA SER A 139 -11.80 -8.91 13.58
C SER A 139 -13.30 -8.79 13.24
N ASP A 140 -14.19 -9.40 14.02
CA ASP A 140 -15.64 -9.28 13.79
C ASP A 140 -16.14 -7.86 14.01
N GLU A 141 -15.57 -7.14 14.99
CA GLU A 141 -15.89 -5.73 15.21
C GLU A 141 -15.39 -4.85 14.05
N ILE A 142 -14.19 -5.12 13.53
CA ILE A 142 -13.67 -4.46 12.33
C ILE A 142 -14.62 -4.70 11.15
N HIS A 143 -15.04 -5.96 10.94
CA HIS A 143 -15.98 -6.31 9.87
C HIS A 143 -17.34 -5.63 10.07
N ALA A 144 -17.85 -5.55 11.30
CA ALA A 144 -19.12 -4.89 11.61
C ALA A 144 -19.08 -3.40 11.25
N ALA A 145 -17.96 -2.73 11.50
CA ALA A 145 -17.73 -1.33 11.19
C ALA A 145 -17.59 -1.03 9.69
N PHE A 146 -17.36 -2.03 8.83
CA PHE A 146 -17.33 -1.82 7.39
C PHE A 146 -18.68 -1.38 6.82
N SER A 147 -18.62 -0.67 5.70
CA SER A 147 -19.81 -0.26 4.96
C SER A 147 -20.67 -1.47 4.54
N PRO A 148 -22.00 -1.33 4.41
CA PRO A 148 -22.85 -2.40 3.90
C PRO A 148 -22.41 -2.92 2.53
N SER A 149 -21.83 -2.07 1.68
CA SER A 149 -21.32 -2.50 0.38
C SER A 149 -20.13 -3.43 0.51
N LEU A 150 -19.11 -3.05 1.28
CA LEU A 150 -17.92 -3.88 1.49
C LEU A 150 -18.29 -5.22 2.13
N LYS A 151 -19.20 -5.24 3.12
CA LYS A 151 -19.69 -6.49 3.71
C LYS A 151 -20.36 -7.42 2.69
N ARG A 152 -21.17 -6.88 1.78
CA ARG A 152 -21.78 -7.66 0.68
C ARG A 152 -20.73 -8.18 -0.29
N ASP A 153 -19.74 -7.36 -0.62
CA ASP A 153 -18.66 -7.76 -1.53
C ASP A 153 -17.79 -8.86 -0.93
N LEU A 154 -17.35 -8.72 0.33
CA LEU A 154 -16.62 -9.77 1.05
C LEU A 154 -17.39 -11.09 1.09
N LYS A 155 -18.68 -11.03 1.44
CA LYS A 155 -19.53 -12.23 1.42
C LYS A 155 -19.62 -12.85 0.02
N LYS A 156 -19.87 -12.02 -1.00
CA LYS A 156 -19.99 -12.46 -2.40
C LYS A 156 -18.72 -13.15 -2.87
N PHE A 157 -17.54 -12.57 -2.64
CA PHE A 157 -16.28 -13.13 -3.12
C PHE A 157 -15.95 -14.46 -2.42
N THR A 158 -16.23 -14.55 -1.12
CA THR A 158 -16.12 -15.82 -0.38
C THR A 158 -17.09 -16.88 -0.91
N ASP A 159 -18.36 -16.53 -1.14
CA ASP A 159 -19.36 -17.45 -1.71
C ASP A 159 -18.97 -17.94 -3.12
N MET A 160 -18.26 -17.11 -3.89
CA MET A 160 -17.70 -17.44 -5.20
C MET A 160 -16.46 -18.35 -5.14
N ASN A 161 -16.03 -18.78 -3.95
CA ASN A 161 -14.82 -19.60 -3.73
C ASN A 161 -13.51 -18.92 -4.19
N VAL A 162 -13.43 -17.60 -4.00
CA VAL A 162 -12.13 -16.92 -4.04
C VAL A 162 -11.39 -17.23 -2.75
N LYS A 163 -10.17 -17.74 -2.89
CA LYS A 163 -9.30 -18.15 -1.80
C LYS A 163 -8.05 -17.28 -1.78
N THR A 164 -7.37 -17.29 -0.64
CA THR A 164 -6.10 -16.62 -0.45
C THR A 164 -5.07 -17.61 0.07
N GLU A 165 -3.80 -17.36 -0.23
CA GLU A 165 -2.67 -18.11 0.30
C GLU A 165 -1.42 -17.24 0.35
N GLU A 166 -0.47 -17.62 1.19
CA GLU A 166 0.88 -17.06 1.17
C GLU A 166 1.73 -17.86 0.18
N LEU A 167 2.49 -17.15 -0.66
CA LEU A 167 3.44 -17.70 -1.61
C LEU A 167 4.80 -17.93 -0.94
N ASP A 168 5.40 -19.08 -1.23
CA ASP A 168 6.78 -19.36 -0.88
C ASP A 168 7.78 -18.70 -1.85
N GLU A 169 9.08 -18.86 -1.57
CA GLU A 169 10.16 -18.30 -2.38
C GLU A 169 10.16 -18.80 -3.84
N HIS A 170 9.72 -20.04 -4.08
CA HIS A 170 9.69 -20.67 -5.41
C HIS A 170 8.44 -20.29 -6.21
N GLN A 171 7.44 -19.69 -5.56
CA GLN A 171 6.18 -19.30 -6.17
C GLN A 171 6.08 -17.81 -6.52
N LEU A 172 7.14 -17.02 -6.26
CA LEU A 172 7.12 -15.56 -6.46
C LEU A 172 6.93 -15.12 -7.92
N ASP A 173 7.13 -16.00 -8.90
CA ASP A 173 6.80 -15.75 -10.30
C ASP A 173 5.32 -15.36 -10.48
N GLN A 174 4.41 -16.01 -9.73
CA GLN A 174 2.98 -15.70 -9.78
C GLN A 174 2.68 -14.27 -9.31
N PHE A 175 3.37 -13.81 -8.26
CA PHE A 175 3.26 -12.44 -7.79
C PHE A 175 3.83 -11.46 -8.82
N TYR A 176 5.02 -11.77 -9.35
CA TYR A 176 5.73 -10.90 -10.26
C TYR A 176 4.98 -10.72 -11.57
N ASP A 177 4.45 -11.78 -12.17
CA ASP A 177 3.67 -11.72 -13.42
C ASP A 177 2.47 -10.77 -13.29
N ILE A 178 1.71 -10.89 -12.20
CA ILE A 178 0.54 -10.03 -11.94
C ILE A 178 0.98 -8.57 -11.72
N LEU A 179 2.06 -8.35 -10.97
CA LEU A 179 2.59 -7.02 -10.71
C LEU A 179 3.10 -6.35 -12.00
N SER A 180 3.88 -7.06 -12.81
CA SER A 180 4.42 -6.57 -14.08
C SER A 180 3.32 -6.20 -15.07
N ARG A 181 2.30 -7.05 -15.25
CA ARG A 181 1.12 -6.72 -16.09
C ARG A 181 0.35 -5.50 -15.57
N THR A 182 0.24 -5.37 -14.25
CA THR A 182 -0.39 -4.19 -13.64
C THR A 182 0.41 -2.92 -13.91
N ALA A 183 1.73 -3.02 -13.83
CA ALA A 183 2.64 -1.91 -14.02
C ALA A 183 2.71 -1.43 -15.46
N GLU A 184 2.75 -2.35 -16.42
CA GLU A 184 2.64 -2.06 -17.85
C GLU A 184 1.33 -1.31 -18.15
N ARG A 185 0.21 -1.83 -17.65
CA ARG A 185 -1.12 -1.20 -17.81
C ARG A 185 -1.19 0.21 -17.21
N LYS A 186 -0.59 0.42 -16.04
CA LYS A 186 -0.63 1.70 -15.31
C LYS A 186 0.53 2.64 -15.63
N GLY A 187 1.49 2.21 -16.45
CA GLY A 187 2.62 3.03 -16.88
C GLY A 187 3.66 3.32 -15.80
N PHE A 188 3.87 2.40 -14.84
CA PHE A 188 4.94 2.54 -13.83
C PHE A 188 6.00 1.43 -13.95
N SER A 189 7.18 1.66 -13.40
CA SER A 189 8.31 0.72 -13.45
C SER A 189 8.27 -0.25 -12.26
N VAL A 190 8.68 -1.50 -12.48
CA VAL A 190 8.80 -2.53 -11.42
C VAL A 190 10.26 -2.95 -11.32
N HIS A 191 10.73 -3.22 -10.10
CA HIS A 191 12.00 -3.89 -9.89
C HIS A 191 11.99 -5.30 -10.50
N PRO A 192 13.13 -5.86 -10.93
CA PRO A 192 13.19 -7.22 -11.44
C PRO A 192 12.81 -8.25 -10.36
N LEU A 193 12.35 -9.43 -10.75
CA LEU A 193 11.97 -10.53 -9.84
C LEU A 193 12.98 -10.79 -8.72
N VAL A 194 14.28 -10.76 -9.03
CA VAL A 194 15.38 -10.98 -8.07
C VAL A 194 15.33 -10.02 -6.87
N TYR A 195 14.79 -8.81 -7.06
CA TYR A 195 14.58 -7.86 -5.96
C TYR A 195 13.56 -8.42 -4.95
N PHE A 196 12.45 -8.98 -5.42
CA PHE A 196 11.41 -9.54 -4.56
C PHE A 196 11.85 -10.86 -3.90
N GLN A 197 12.63 -11.67 -4.60
CA GLN A 197 13.28 -12.85 -4.02
C GLN A 197 14.23 -12.46 -2.88
N ASN A 198 15.06 -11.43 -3.10
CA ASN A 198 15.92 -10.88 -2.05
C ASN A 198 15.11 -10.31 -0.88
N LEU A 199 13.98 -9.64 -1.13
CA LEU A 199 13.09 -9.18 -0.06
C LEU A 199 12.55 -10.36 0.78
N LYS A 200 12.03 -11.42 0.13
CA LYS A 200 11.54 -12.61 0.86
C LYS A 200 12.66 -13.27 1.67
N LYS A 201 13.86 -13.38 1.10
CA LYS A 201 15.02 -13.96 1.78
C LYS A 201 15.50 -13.13 2.97
N CYS A 202 15.56 -11.80 2.83
CA CYS A 202 16.07 -10.91 3.87
C CYS A 202 15.07 -10.68 5.02
N PHE A 203 13.77 -10.60 4.70
CA PHE A 203 12.72 -10.31 5.69
C PHE A 203 11.96 -11.55 6.16
N GLY A 204 12.09 -12.69 5.48
CA GLY A 204 11.47 -13.96 5.87
C GLY A 204 9.96 -13.84 6.09
N GLU A 205 9.51 -14.18 7.30
CA GLU A 205 8.11 -14.10 7.71
C GLU A 205 7.55 -12.68 7.73
N SER A 206 8.41 -11.65 7.83
CA SER A 206 7.96 -10.25 7.75
C SER A 206 7.57 -9.82 6.34
N ALA A 207 7.99 -10.54 5.29
CA ALA A 207 7.57 -10.27 3.91
C ALA A 207 6.50 -11.28 3.47
N LYS A 208 5.23 -10.88 3.61
CA LYS A 208 4.05 -11.68 3.29
C LYS A 208 3.63 -11.48 1.83
N PHE A 209 4.08 -12.37 0.95
CA PHE A 209 3.63 -12.41 -0.44
C PHE A 209 2.33 -13.20 -0.50
N MET A 210 1.22 -12.52 -0.74
CA MET A 210 -0.11 -13.13 -0.70
C MET A 210 -0.71 -13.17 -2.10
N LEU A 211 -1.32 -14.30 -2.45
CA LEU A 211 -2.06 -14.51 -3.69
C LEU A 211 -3.54 -14.73 -3.40
N ALA A 212 -4.41 -14.03 -4.12
CA ALA A 212 -5.81 -14.40 -4.24
C ALA A 212 -6.03 -15.15 -5.55
N TYR A 213 -6.75 -16.25 -5.48
CA TYR A 213 -7.09 -17.07 -6.63
C TYR A 213 -8.54 -17.54 -6.56
N LEU A 214 -9.12 -17.78 -7.73
CA LEU A 214 -10.41 -18.46 -7.84
C LEU A 214 -10.16 -19.97 -7.90
N ASP A 215 -10.82 -20.73 -7.03
CA ASP A 215 -10.92 -22.19 -7.14
C ASP A 215 -11.94 -22.51 -8.25
N CYS A 216 -11.44 -22.85 -9.44
CA CYS A 216 -12.26 -23.01 -10.63
C CYS A 216 -13.28 -24.15 -10.51
N PRO A 217 -12.92 -25.36 -10.04
CA PRO A 217 -13.90 -26.42 -9.77
C PRO A 217 -14.98 -25.99 -8.76
N ALA A 218 -14.58 -25.36 -7.65
CA ALA A 218 -15.53 -24.93 -6.62
C ALA A 218 -16.45 -23.80 -7.13
N TYR A 219 -15.93 -22.88 -7.95
CA TYR A 219 -16.72 -21.82 -8.56
C TYR A 219 -17.74 -22.36 -9.57
N LEU A 220 -17.36 -23.33 -10.40
CA LEU A 220 -18.29 -24.00 -11.32
C LEU A 220 -19.41 -24.72 -10.55
N ALA A 221 -19.06 -25.44 -9.48
CA ALA A 221 -20.04 -26.08 -8.61
C ALA A 221 -20.97 -25.06 -7.92
N TYR A 222 -20.43 -23.90 -7.52
CA TYR A 222 -21.23 -22.79 -7.01
C TYR A 222 -22.22 -22.25 -8.05
N LEU A 223 -21.78 -22.05 -9.29
CA LEU A 223 -22.66 -21.57 -10.37
C LEU A 223 -23.78 -22.59 -10.67
N ASP A 224 -23.42 -23.86 -10.84
CA ASP A 224 -24.36 -24.96 -11.12
C ASP A 224 -25.42 -25.09 -10.02
N LYS A 225 -24.99 -25.10 -8.75
CA LYS A 225 -25.90 -25.14 -7.60
C LYS A 225 -26.90 -23.98 -7.60
N ASN A 226 -26.45 -22.76 -7.91
CA ASN A 226 -27.34 -21.60 -7.95
C ASN A 226 -28.29 -21.65 -9.14
N ILE A 227 -27.82 -22.05 -10.32
CA ILE A 227 -28.65 -22.25 -11.52
C ILE A 227 -29.79 -23.24 -11.21
N GLN A 228 -29.44 -24.43 -10.73
CA GLN A 228 -30.43 -25.46 -10.37
C GLN A 228 -31.41 -24.96 -9.29
N SER A 229 -30.91 -24.24 -8.29
CA SER A 229 -31.76 -23.68 -7.23
C SER A 229 -32.76 -22.66 -7.75
N PHE A 230 -32.37 -21.77 -8.67
CA PHE A 230 -33.28 -20.78 -9.26
C PHE A 230 -34.25 -21.42 -10.26
N GLU A 231 -33.82 -22.41 -11.04
CA GLU A 231 -34.70 -23.19 -11.91
C GLU A 231 -35.80 -23.91 -11.12
N ALA A 232 -35.42 -24.62 -10.05
CA ALA A 232 -36.39 -25.27 -9.15
C ALA A 232 -37.35 -24.27 -8.51
N LYS A 233 -36.85 -23.09 -8.10
CA LYS A 233 -37.68 -22.02 -7.53
C LYS A 233 -38.68 -21.48 -8.55
N ILE A 234 -38.26 -21.25 -9.79
CA ILE A 234 -39.13 -20.77 -10.87
C ILE A 234 -40.22 -21.80 -11.16
N GLN A 235 -39.87 -23.08 -11.24
CA GLN A 235 -40.82 -24.16 -11.48
C GLN A 235 -41.87 -24.23 -10.36
N ALA A 236 -41.45 -24.25 -9.09
CA ALA A 236 -42.35 -24.28 -7.95
C ALA A 236 -43.29 -23.06 -7.89
N LEU A 237 -42.80 -21.86 -8.24
CA LEU A 237 -43.63 -20.65 -8.31
C LEU A 237 -44.65 -20.68 -9.46
N LYS A 238 -44.31 -21.33 -10.59
CA LYS A 238 -45.21 -21.49 -11.74
C LYS A 238 -46.30 -22.53 -11.47
N GLU A 239 -46.00 -23.59 -10.72
CA GLU A 239 -46.95 -24.63 -10.33
C GLU A 239 -47.85 -24.23 -9.16
N GLY A 240 -47.42 -23.30 -8.31
CA GLY A 240 -48.16 -22.82 -7.15
C GLY A 240 -49.29 -21.81 -7.47
N PRO A 241 -49.97 -21.28 -6.44
CA PRO A 241 -51.05 -20.30 -6.61
C PRO A 241 -50.60 -19.00 -7.30
N GLN A 242 -51.25 -18.66 -8.40
CA GLN A 242 -50.89 -17.51 -9.24
C GLN A 242 -51.51 -16.21 -8.71
N LYS A 243 -50.82 -15.53 -7.79
CA LYS A 243 -51.20 -14.21 -7.28
C LYS A 243 -50.35 -13.12 -7.97
N LYS A 244 -50.78 -11.85 -7.90
CA LYS A 244 -50.03 -10.70 -8.44
C LYS A 244 -48.58 -10.65 -7.93
N ARG A 245 -48.36 -11.00 -6.66
CA ARG A 245 -47.02 -11.11 -6.03
C ARG A 245 -46.17 -12.24 -6.62
N THR A 246 -46.79 -13.35 -7.02
CA THR A 246 -46.11 -14.52 -7.60
C THR A 246 -45.43 -14.15 -8.93
N LYS A 247 -46.07 -13.34 -9.77
CA LYS A 247 -45.49 -12.87 -11.04
C LYS A 247 -44.19 -12.07 -10.85
N GLY A 248 -44.15 -11.18 -9.86
CA GLY A 248 -42.94 -10.43 -9.53
C GLY A 248 -41.80 -11.33 -9.03
N GLN A 249 -42.13 -12.30 -8.17
CA GLN A 249 -41.14 -13.26 -7.66
C GLN A 249 -40.55 -14.16 -8.74
N ILE A 250 -41.36 -14.53 -9.75
CA ILE A 250 -40.89 -15.28 -10.92
C ILE A 250 -39.93 -14.40 -11.74
N ALA A 251 -40.32 -13.17 -12.06
CA ALA A 251 -39.47 -12.24 -12.81
C ALA A 251 -38.12 -12.02 -12.10
N ASP A 252 -38.13 -11.74 -10.80
CA ASP A 252 -36.91 -11.58 -10.01
C ASP A 252 -36.03 -12.84 -10.05
N ALA A 253 -36.63 -14.03 -9.96
CA ALA A 253 -35.89 -15.29 -10.03
C ALA A 253 -35.31 -15.57 -11.42
N GLU A 254 -36.07 -15.27 -12.48
CA GLU A 254 -35.60 -15.38 -13.87
C GLU A 254 -34.46 -14.40 -14.15
N ASP A 255 -34.51 -13.18 -13.59
CA ASP A 255 -33.44 -12.19 -13.69
C ASP A 255 -32.15 -12.67 -13.01
N GLN A 256 -32.26 -13.25 -11.81
CA GLN A 256 -31.11 -13.86 -11.12
C GLN A 256 -30.55 -15.05 -11.91
N LEU A 257 -31.41 -15.93 -12.42
CA LEU A 257 -30.99 -17.08 -13.23
C LEU A 257 -30.20 -16.63 -14.48
N ARG A 258 -30.69 -15.62 -15.21
CA ARG A 258 -29.97 -15.04 -16.35
C ARG A 258 -28.61 -14.47 -15.95
N SER A 259 -28.51 -13.86 -14.77
CA SER A 259 -27.23 -13.37 -14.22
C SER A 259 -26.22 -14.50 -13.99
N TYR A 260 -26.65 -15.64 -13.45
CA TYR A 260 -25.77 -16.81 -13.25
C TYR A 260 -25.34 -17.46 -14.57
N TYR A 261 -26.24 -17.60 -15.54
CA TYR A 261 -25.87 -18.08 -16.88
C TYR A 261 -24.85 -17.16 -17.55
N LYS A 262 -25.03 -15.84 -17.49
CA LYS A 262 -24.05 -14.88 -18.01
C LYS A 262 -22.68 -15.01 -17.35
N ARG A 263 -22.63 -15.26 -16.03
CA ARG A 263 -21.37 -15.51 -15.31
C ARG A 263 -20.70 -16.81 -15.76
N LEU A 264 -21.47 -17.87 -15.99
CA LEU A 264 -20.96 -19.14 -16.51
C LEU A 264 -20.38 -18.99 -17.92
N GLU A 265 -21.07 -18.27 -18.80
CA GLU A 265 -20.58 -17.96 -20.16
C GLU A 265 -19.30 -17.12 -20.11
N GLN A 266 -19.28 -16.07 -19.28
CA GLN A 266 -18.09 -15.25 -19.07
C GLN A 266 -16.91 -16.09 -18.53
N PHE A 267 -17.16 -16.98 -17.58
CA PHE A 267 -16.11 -17.83 -17.05
C PHE A 267 -15.55 -18.79 -18.11
N LYS A 268 -16.43 -19.38 -18.94
CA LYS A 268 -16.01 -20.23 -20.07
C LYS A 268 -15.19 -19.47 -21.12
N SER A 269 -15.51 -18.19 -21.37
CA SER A 269 -14.79 -17.39 -22.37
C SER A 269 -13.33 -17.08 -21.98
N TYR A 270 -13.00 -17.14 -20.69
CA TYR A 270 -11.63 -17.01 -20.21
C TYR A 270 -10.73 -18.19 -20.60
N GLN A 271 -11.29 -19.34 -21.01
CA GLN A 271 -10.53 -20.52 -21.46
C GLN A 271 -9.47 -20.98 -20.45
N ILE A 272 -9.83 -20.93 -19.16
CA ILE A 272 -8.94 -21.33 -18.06
C ILE A 272 -8.62 -22.82 -18.18
N LYS A 273 -7.33 -23.16 -18.13
CA LYS A 273 -6.82 -24.53 -18.25
C LYS A 273 -6.35 -25.14 -16.93
N THR A 274 -6.41 -24.38 -15.85
CA THR A 274 -5.94 -24.76 -14.52
C THR A 274 -7.10 -24.75 -13.53
N ASP A 275 -7.01 -25.55 -12.47
CA ASP A 275 -8.01 -25.54 -11.40
C ASP A 275 -7.94 -24.28 -10.53
N LYS A 276 -6.83 -23.55 -10.64
CA LYS A 276 -6.53 -22.34 -9.90
C LYS A 276 -6.29 -21.20 -10.86
N LEU A 277 -7.11 -20.16 -10.75
CA LEU A 277 -6.96 -18.92 -11.52
C LEU A 277 -6.42 -17.79 -10.62
N PRO A 278 -5.16 -17.36 -10.79
CA PRO A 278 -4.61 -16.20 -10.09
C PRO A 278 -5.39 -14.92 -10.43
N LEU A 279 -5.76 -14.14 -9.41
CA LEU A 279 -6.58 -12.92 -9.54
C LEU A 279 -5.78 -11.67 -9.19
N SER A 280 -5.15 -11.69 -8.02
CA SER A 280 -4.44 -10.55 -7.43
C SER A 280 -3.28 -11.07 -6.60
N ALA A 281 -2.18 -10.32 -6.56
CA ALA A 281 -1.03 -10.65 -5.72
C ALA A 281 -0.46 -9.40 -5.08
N TYR A 282 -0.15 -9.49 -3.79
CA TYR A 282 0.29 -8.35 -2.97
C TYR A 282 1.44 -8.77 -2.04
N LEU A 283 2.40 -7.87 -1.85
CA LEU A 283 3.42 -7.96 -0.82
C LEU A 283 3.00 -7.08 0.34
N PHE A 284 2.80 -7.69 1.51
CA PHE A 284 2.59 -7.00 2.77
C PHE A 284 3.83 -7.11 3.65
N MET A 285 4.24 -6.00 4.25
CA MET A 285 5.36 -5.96 5.20
C MET A 285 4.82 -5.95 6.63
N ASP A 286 5.13 -6.97 7.41
CA ASP A 286 4.88 -7.05 8.85
C ASP A 286 6.09 -6.48 9.60
N TYR A 287 5.96 -5.23 10.06
CA TYR A 287 7.07 -4.52 10.69
C TYR A 287 6.60 -3.61 11.83
N GLY A 288 7.24 -3.75 13.00
CA GLY A 288 6.92 -2.96 14.18
C GLY A 288 5.43 -2.98 14.53
N PRO A 289 4.77 -1.81 14.71
CA PRO A 289 3.38 -1.72 15.11
C PRO A 289 2.38 -1.88 13.96
N GLU A 290 2.81 -2.16 12.73
CA GLU A 290 1.91 -2.14 11.56
C GLU A 290 2.12 -3.28 10.56
N ILE A 291 1.09 -3.50 9.74
CA ILE A 291 1.19 -4.23 8.47
C ILE A 291 1.08 -3.21 7.34
N VAL A 292 2.03 -3.19 6.41
CA VAL A 292 2.06 -2.27 5.26
C VAL A 292 1.74 -3.00 3.97
N SER A 293 0.73 -2.58 3.22
CA SER A 293 0.45 -3.04 1.86
C SER A 293 1.43 -2.38 0.87
N PHE A 294 2.57 -3.02 0.63
CA PHE A 294 3.74 -2.38 0.03
C PHE A 294 3.75 -2.42 -1.50
N TYR A 295 3.56 -3.60 -2.10
CA TYR A 295 3.37 -3.76 -3.54
C TYR A 295 2.12 -4.57 -3.83
N GLY A 296 1.50 -4.34 -4.99
CA GLY A 296 0.38 -5.16 -5.40
C GLY A 296 -0.07 -4.96 -6.83
N GLY A 297 -0.62 -6.03 -7.37
CA GLY A 297 -1.15 -6.08 -8.72
C GLY A 297 -2.48 -6.83 -8.78
N ASN A 298 -3.21 -6.57 -9.86
CA ASN A 298 -4.47 -7.21 -10.17
C ASN A 298 -4.51 -7.55 -11.65
N ASP A 299 -4.98 -8.75 -11.95
CA ASP A 299 -5.35 -9.11 -13.31
C ASP A 299 -6.65 -8.36 -13.69
N GLU A 300 -6.57 -7.54 -14.75
CA GLU A 300 -7.68 -6.68 -15.15
C GLU A 300 -8.89 -7.49 -15.62
N ALA A 301 -8.65 -8.64 -16.25
CA ALA A 301 -9.71 -9.52 -16.75
C ALA A 301 -10.58 -10.08 -15.62
N TYR A 302 -10.06 -10.12 -14.39
CA TYR A 302 -10.66 -10.83 -13.27
C TYR A 302 -11.01 -9.94 -12.06
N LEU A 303 -11.05 -8.62 -12.25
CA LEU A 303 -11.40 -7.66 -11.17
C LEU A 303 -12.76 -7.93 -10.53
N ASN A 304 -13.70 -8.50 -11.29
CA ASN A 304 -15.04 -8.85 -10.81
C ASN A 304 -15.07 -9.90 -9.68
N PHE A 305 -13.96 -10.63 -9.47
CA PHE A 305 -13.79 -11.61 -8.40
C PHE A 305 -13.23 -11.02 -7.10
N GLY A 306 -12.79 -9.74 -7.09
CA GLY A 306 -12.46 -9.05 -5.84
C GLY A 306 -11.22 -9.55 -5.11
N GLY A 307 -10.23 -10.10 -5.83
CA GLY A 307 -9.01 -10.66 -5.23
C GLY A 307 -8.28 -9.71 -4.28
N ALA A 308 -8.05 -8.46 -4.70
CA ALA A 308 -7.45 -7.44 -3.82
C ALA A 308 -8.29 -7.19 -2.56
N VAL A 309 -9.61 -7.16 -2.67
CA VAL A 309 -10.48 -6.88 -1.51
C VAL A 309 -10.32 -7.97 -0.45
N LEU A 310 -10.30 -9.23 -0.88
CA LEU A 310 -10.08 -10.36 0.03
C LEU A 310 -8.67 -10.38 0.61
N LEU A 311 -7.61 -10.11 -0.17
CA LEU A 311 -6.24 -10.06 0.37
C LEU A 311 -6.09 -9.03 1.47
N HIS A 312 -6.65 -7.83 1.28
CA HIS A 312 -6.56 -6.79 2.31
C HIS A 312 -7.40 -7.16 3.53
N TRP A 313 -8.58 -7.78 3.35
CA TRP A 313 -9.37 -8.26 4.46
C TRP A 313 -8.61 -9.35 5.27
N GLU A 314 -8.01 -10.31 4.60
CA GLU A 314 -7.18 -11.34 5.25
C GLU A 314 -6.02 -10.72 6.02
N MET A 315 -5.33 -9.73 5.44
CA MET A 315 -4.21 -9.10 6.10
C MET A 315 -4.60 -8.12 7.22
N ILE A 316 -5.82 -7.55 7.18
CA ILE A 316 -6.41 -6.82 8.31
C ILE A 316 -6.72 -7.77 9.47
N LYS A 317 -7.29 -8.96 9.18
CA LYS A 317 -7.47 -10.00 10.20
C LYS A 317 -6.13 -10.45 10.78
N TYR A 318 -5.13 -10.67 9.92
CA TYR A 318 -3.77 -11.00 10.34
C TYR A 318 -3.20 -9.91 11.26
N ALA A 319 -3.29 -8.63 10.88
CA ALA A 319 -2.84 -7.50 11.70
C ALA A 319 -3.47 -7.53 13.10
N LYS A 320 -4.80 -7.78 13.18
CA LYS A 320 -5.50 -7.91 14.45
C LYS A 320 -5.03 -9.12 15.26
N SER A 321 -4.82 -10.27 14.63
CA SER A 321 -4.31 -11.49 15.28
C SER A 321 -2.89 -11.34 15.83
N LYS A 322 -2.09 -10.44 15.24
CA LYS A 322 -0.73 -10.11 15.66
C LYS A 322 -0.67 -8.89 16.59
N SER A 323 -1.81 -8.42 17.09
CA SER A 323 -1.92 -7.26 17.97
C SER A 323 -1.21 -6.01 17.41
N LYS A 324 -1.27 -5.83 16.09
CA LYS A 324 -0.74 -4.62 15.45
C LYS A 324 -1.62 -3.44 15.80
N LYS A 325 -1.00 -2.27 15.90
CA LYS A 325 -1.70 -1.02 16.16
C LYS A 325 -2.53 -0.59 14.96
N ARG A 326 -2.00 -0.77 13.76
CA ARG A 326 -2.62 -0.28 12.52
C ARG A 326 -2.29 -1.11 11.29
N PHE A 327 -3.09 -0.91 10.26
CA PHE A 327 -2.88 -1.41 8.91
C PHE A 327 -2.66 -0.22 7.97
N ASN A 328 -1.51 -0.17 7.31
CA ASN A 328 -1.10 0.92 6.44
C ASN A 328 -1.27 0.49 4.97
N PHE A 329 -2.19 1.11 4.25
CA PHE A 329 -2.39 0.86 2.82
C PHE A 329 -1.33 1.54 1.94
N TYR A 330 -0.34 2.19 2.56
CA TYR A 330 0.77 2.90 1.95
C TYR A 330 0.31 4.06 1.05
N GLY A 331 1.18 4.51 0.14
CA GLY A 331 1.05 5.77 -0.60
C GLY A 331 -0.23 5.96 -1.39
N THR A 332 -0.88 7.12 -1.22
CA THR A 332 -2.01 7.59 -2.01
C THR A 332 -1.74 9.03 -2.45
N ILE A 333 -1.92 9.33 -3.73
CA ILE A 333 -1.56 10.64 -4.32
C ILE A 333 -2.82 11.52 -4.53
N GLU A 334 -4.00 11.04 -4.13
CA GLU A 334 -5.24 11.42 -4.81
C GLU A 334 -6.25 12.21 -3.97
N THR A 335 -6.02 13.49 -3.75
CA THR A 335 -7.11 14.38 -3.32
C THR A 335 -7.91 14.91 -4.53
N GLU A 336 -7.23 15.35 -5.60
CA GLU A 336 -7.91 15.83 -6.82
C GLU A 336 -8.37 14.69 -7.74
N ALA A 337 -7.54 13.67 -7.97
CA ALA A 337 -7.91 12.51 -8.80
C ALA A 337 -9.05 11.66 -8.21
N ALA A 338 -9.21 11.62 -6.87
CA ALA A 338 -10.30 10.91 -6.21
C ALA A 338 -11.68 11.47 -6.59
N SER A 339 -11.78 12.79 -6.80
CA SER A 339 -13.02 13.44 -7.29
C SER A 339 -13.38 13.04 -8.72
N SER A 340 -12.39 12.64 -9.52
CA SER A 340 -12.58 12.11 -10.89
C SER A 340 -12.76 10.58 -10.93
N GLY A 341 -12.81 9.91 -9.77
CA GLY A 341 -12.92 8.46 -9.65
C GLY A 341 -11.65 7.71 -10.06
N LYS A 342 -10.54 8.41 -10.31
CA LYS A 342 -9.26 7.84 -10.68
C LYS A 342 -8.45 7.51 -9.43
N GLY A 343 -7.95 6.27 -9.44
CA GLY A 343 -6.94 5.63 -8.59
C GLY A 343 -7.35 5.02 -7.26
N ASN A 344 -6.35 4.82 -6.39
CA ASN A 344 -6.40 3.82 -5.32
C ASN A 344 -7.02 4.32 -4.02
N PHE A 345 -7.30 5.63 -3.86
CA PHE A 345 -7.90 6.17 -2.64
C PHE A 345 -9.28 5.56 -2.36
N ASN A 346 -10.15 5.48 -3.37
CA ASN A 346 -11.49 4.89 -3.24
C ASN A 346 -11.44 3.42 -2.83
N PHE A 347 -10.47 2.67 -3.36
CA PHE A 347 -10.22 1.30 -2.95
C PHE A 347 -9.76 1.21 -1.49
N LYS A 348 -8.92 2.13 -1.00
CA LYS A 348 -8.39 2.10 0.37
C LYS A 348 -9.45 2.53 1.38
N ARG A 349 -10.16 3.62 1.11
CA ARG A 349 -11.17 4.18 2.03
C ARG A 349 -12.34 3.24 2.31
N GLN A 350 -12.66 2.31 1.43
CA GLN A 350 -13.78 1.38 1.64
C GLN A 350 -13.61 0.52 2.90
N PHE A 351 -12.37 0.29 3.34
CA PHE A 351 -12.02 -0.45 4.57
C PHE A 351 -12.12 0.41 5.83
N GLY A 352 -12.40 1.69 5.66
CA GLY A 352 -12.41 2.70 6.71
C GLY A 352 -11.03 3.02 7.27
N GLY A 353 -10.86 4.26 7.73
CA GLY A 353 -9.56 4.76 8.21
C GLY A 353 -9.38 6.25 7.99
N GLN A 354 -8.14 6.68 7.86
CA GLN A 354 -7.75 8.07 7.74
C GLN A 354 -6.57 8.24 6.76
N LEU A 355 -6.47 9.42 6.19
CA LEU A 355 -5.33 9.86 5.39
C LEU A 355 -4.36 10.62 6.29
N GLU A 356 -3.15 10.10 6.45
CA GLU A 356 -2.04 10.74 7.17
C GLU A 356 -1.10 11.39 6.15
N THR A 357 -0.85 12.69 6.29
CA THR A 357 0.18 13.41 5.55
C THR A 357 1.37 13.65 6.48
N LEU A 358 2.54 13.18 6.07
CA LEU A 358 3.79 13.32 6.80
C LEU A 358 4.33 14.75 6.70
N VAL A 359 5.26 15.10 7.59
CA VAL A 359 5.92 16.41 7.62
C VAL A 359 6.66 16.78 6.34
N GLY A 360 7.03 15.82 5.49
CA GLY A 360 7.71 16.09 4.21
C GLY A 360 9.23 15.95 4.31
N SER A 361 9.94 16.85 3.64
CA SER A 361 11.38 16.81 3.42
C SER A 361 12.07 18.01 4.07
N PHE A 362 13.24 17.75 4.63
CA PHE A 362 14.12 18.77 5.21
C PHE A 362 15.50 18.67 4.57
N ASP A 363 15.88 19.69 3.82
CA ASP A 363 17.11 19.73 3.04
C ASP A 363 18.11 20.71 3.63
N LYS A 364 19.39 20.32 3.69
CA LYS A 364 20.48 21.18 4.18
C LYS A 364 21.74 21.05 3.36
N THR A 365 22.27 22.18 2.89
CA THR A 365 23.62 22.24 2.34
C THR A 365 24.64 22.21 3.49
N LEU A 366 25.54 21.22 3.44
CA LEU A 366 26.63 21.03 4.40
C LEU A 366 27.96 21.58 3.87
N ASN A 367 28.15 21.56 2.55
CA ASN A 367 29.33 22.11 1.88
C ASN A 367 28.93 23.33 1.01
N PRO A 368 29.34 24.56 1.38
CA PRO A 368 28.98 25.78 0.64
C PRO A 368 29.41 25.80 -0.84
N PHE A 369 30.48 25.08 -1.22
CA PHE A 369 30.90 24.99 -2.61
C PHE A 369 29.85 24.28 -3.48
N TYR A 370 29.05 23.39 -2.91
CA TYR A 370 27.98 22.71 -3.64
C TYR A 370 26.97 23.70 -4.24
N ASP A 371 26.60 24.75 -3.50
CA ASP A 371 25.65 25.75 -3.99
C ASP A 371 26.21 26.59 -5.13
N ILE A 372 27.51 26.87 -5.10
CA ILE A 372 28.21 27.54 -6.20
C ILE A 372 28.10 26.68 -7.46
N PHE A 373 28.48 25.40 -7.35
CA PHE A 373 28.39 24.45 -8.47
C PHE A 373 26.95 24.27 -8.98
N LYS A 374 25.97 24.15 -8.07
CA LYS A 374 24.54 24.04 -8.41
C LYS A 374 24.07 25.28 -9.20
N LYS A 375 24.47 26.49 -8.82
CA LYS A 375 24.11 27.72 -9.54
C LYS A 375 24.78 27.85 -10.91
N THR A 376 26.04 27.40 -11.04
CA THR A 376 26.78 27.45 -12.32
C THR A 376 26.39 26.35 -13.30
N LEU A 377 26.02 25.15 -12.83
CA LEU A 377 25.70 24.00 -13.67
C LEU A 377 24.20 23.72 -13.78
N GLY A 378 23.37 24.25 -12.87
CA GLY A 378 21.92 24.07 -12.84
C GLY A 378 21.13 25.09 -13.67
N ARG A 379 21.80 25.89 -14.50
CA ARG A 379 21.17 26.63 -15.61
C ARG A 379 21.25 25.78 -16.88
N HIS A 380 20.46 24.71 -16.98
CA HIS A 380 20.10 24.07 -18.25
C HIS A 380 18.77 23.35 -18.13
#